data_AF-A0A7V1H362-F1
#
_entry.id   AF-A0A7V1H362-F1
#
_cell.length_a   1.000
_cell.length_b   1.000
_cell.length_c   1.000
_cell.angle_alpha   90.00
_cell.angle_beta   90.00
_cell.angle_gamma   90.00
#
_symmetry.space_group_name_H-M   'P 1'
#
loop_
_entity.id
_entity.type
_entity.pdbx_description
1 polymer ?
#
loop_
_entity_poly.entity_id
_entity_poly.type
_entity_poly.pdbx_seq_one_letter_code
_entity_poly.pdbx_strand_id
1 'polypeptide(L)' 'MLNTFLPIAEKYGVCIAQLIIALAATQRGITHMLIGDRNAKQAEENVPGGCITLSDEDVQFMQEKINGYLKA' A
#
# COMPACT_ATOMS: atom_id res chain seq x y z
N MET A 1 11.38 8.25 -1.20
CA MET A 1 9.98 8.09 -0.73
C MET A 1 9.66 6.63 -0.40
N LEU A 2 9.72 5.69 -1.35
CA LEU A 2 9.31 4.29 -1.12
C LEU A 2 10.06 3.58 0.03
N ASN A 3 11.37 3.82 0.18
CA ASN A 3 12.17 3.23 1.26
C ASN A 3 11.68 3.61 2.66
N THR A 4 10.98 4.75 2.81
CA THR A 4 10.40 5.20 4.08
C THR A 4 9.29 4.28 4.57
N PHE A 5 8.71 3.46 3.70
CA PHE A 5 7.64 2.51 4.05
C PHE A 5 8.14 1.08 4.26
N LEU A 6 9.42 0.78 4.06
CA LEU A 6 9.99 -0.55 4.28
C LEU A 6 9.75 -1.07 5.71
N PRO A 7 9.92 -0.27 6.79
CA PRO A 7 9.65 -0.75 8.14
C PRO A 7 8.18 -1.15 8.37
N ILE A 8 7.25 -0.49 7.66
CA ILE A 8 5.82 -0.83 7.73
C ILE A 8 5.56 -2.12 6.94
N ALA A 9 6.16 -2.26 5.75
CA ALA A 9 6.05 -3.50 4.98
C ALA A 9 6.57 -4.70 5.78
N GLU A 10 7.69 -4.53 6.49
CA GLU A 10 8.24 -5.53 7.42
C GLU A 10 7.30 -5.82 8.59
N LYS A 11 6.70 -4.80 9.22
CA LYS A 11 5.70 -4.95 10.30
C LYS A 11 4.53 -5.84 9.90
N TYR A 12 4.05 -5.72 8.66
CA TYR A 12 2.94 -6.54 8.14
C TYR A 12 3.41 -7.82 7.43
N GLY A 13 4.71 -8.03 7.26
CA GLY A 13 5.28 -9.20 6.57
C GLY A 13 4.93 -9.26 5.08
N VAL A 14 4.81 -8.10 4.42
CA VAL A 14 4.31 -7.97 3.05
C VAL A 14 5.31 -7.26 2.15
N CYS A 15 5.18 -7.44 0.83
CA CYS A 15 5.97 -6.65 -0.11
C CYS A 15 5.44 -5.21 -0.20
N ILE A 16 6.26 -4.29 -0.73
CA ILE A 16 5.88 -2.89 -0.86
C ILE A 16 4.65 -2.71 -1.75
N ALA A 17 4.48 -3.51 -2.81
CA ALA A 17 3.33 -3.44 -3.69
C ALA A 17 2.03 -3.75 -2.93
N GLN A 18 2.03 -4.84 -2.15
CA GLN A 18 0.92 -5.23 -1.29
C GLN A 18 0.57 -4.13 -0.27
N LEU A 19 1.58 -3.52 0.36
CA LEU A 19 1.37 -2.41 1.31
C LEU A 19 0.70 -1.20 0.66
N ILE A 20 1.10 -0.82 -0.56
CA ILE A 20 0.49 0.31 -1.27
C ILE A 20 -0.92 -0.02 -1.75
N ILE A 21 -1.18 -1.26 -2.17
CA ILE A 21 -2.53 -1.72 -2.50
C ILE A 21 -3.44 -1.60 -1.28
N ALA A 22 -2.97 -2.04 -0.10
CA ALA A 22 -3.70 -1.92 1.15
C ALA A 22 -3.99 -0.45 1.51
N LEU A 23 -2.99 0.43 1.42
CA LEU A 23 -3.17 1.86 1.70
C LEU A 23 -4.22 2.49 0.78
N ALA A 24 -4.22 2.14 -0.50
CA ALA A 24 -5.21 2.64 -1.43
C ALA A 24 -6.61 2.08 -1.12
N ALA A 25 -6.72 0.79 -0.82
CA ALA A 25 -7.99 0.15 -0.48
C ALA A 25 -8.64 0.73 0.81
N THR A 26 -7.85 1.26 1.76
CA THR A 26 -8.39 1.89 2.98
C THR A 26 -8.91 3.31 2.77
N GLN A 27 -8.68 3.94 1.61
CA GLN A 27 -9.13 5.30 1.37
C GLN A 27 -10.65 5.37 1.18
N ARG A 28 -11.26 6.35 1.84
CA ARG A 28 -12.71 6.58 1.73
C ARG A 28 -13.11 6.83 0.28
N GLY A 29 -14.11 6.07 -0.19
CA GLY A 29 -14.69 6.21 -1.52
C GLY A 29 -14.07 5.31 -2.58
N ILE A 30 -12.96 4.62 -2.26
CA ILE A 30 -12.42 3.57 -3.12
C ILE A 30 -13.26 2.30 -2.91
N THR A 31 -13.73 1.71 -4.01
CA THR A 31 -14.54 0.48 -4.01
C THR A 31 -13.83 -0.68 -4.71
N HIS A 32 -12.95 -0.37 -5.65
CA HIS A 32 -12.23 -1.34 -6.46
C HIS A 32 -10.81 -0.83 -6.70
N MET A 33 -9.86 -1.77 -6.77
CA MET A 33 -8.47 -1.52 -7.12
C MET A 33 -8.20 -2.07 -8.51
N LEU A 34 -7.78 -1.20 -9.43
CA LEU A 34 -7.30 -1.63 -10.75
C LEU A 34 -5.79 -1.82 -10.70
N ILE A 35 -5.35 -3.08 -10.72
CA ILE A 35 -3.93 -3.45 -10.63
C ILE A 35 -3.44 -3.91 -12.00
N GLY A 36 -2.29 -3.38 -12.42
CA GLY A 36 -1.65 -3.75 -13.69
C GLY A 36 -0.56 -4.79 -13.48
N ASP A 37 -0.70 -5.93 -14.15
CA ASP A 37 0.23 -7.05 -14.10
C ASP A 37 0.77 -7.38 -15.50
N ARG A 38 2.07 -7.64 -15.61
CA ARG A 38 2.72 -8.09 -16.86
C ARG A 38 2.69 -9.60 -17.03
N ASN A 39 2.47 -10.35 -15.95
CA ASN A 39 2.44 -11.81 -15.92
C ASN A 39 1.66 -12.32 -14.71
N ALA A 40 1.30 -13.61 -14.72
CA ALA A 40 0.50 -14.25 -13.67
C ALA A 40 1.16 -14.19 -12.28
N LYS A 41 2.49 -14.27 -12.19
CA LYS A 41 3.21 -14.19 -10.93
C LYS A 41 2.97 -12.85 -10.22
N GLN A 42 2.90 -11.74 -10.95
CA GLN A 42 2.59 -10.44 -10.36
C GLN A 42 1.15 -10.37 -9.85
N ALA A 43 0.19 -10.96 -10.57
CA ALA A 43 -1.19 -11.03 -10.11
C ALA A 43 -1.27 -11.82 -8.79
N GLU A 44 -0.60 -12.98 -8.70
CA GLU A 44 -0.51 -13.78 -7.47
C GLU A 44 0.15 -13.01 -6.32
N GLU A 45 1.21 -12.25 -6.59
CA GLU A 45 1.89 -11.42 -5.59
C GLU A 45 1.02 -10.24 -5.12
N ASN A 46 0.26 -9.61 -6.02
CA ASN A 46 -0.50 -8.39 -5.73
C ASN A 46 -1.84 -8.67 -5.02
N VAL A 47 -2.53 -9.77 -5.35
CA VAL A 47 -3.84 -10.13 -4.80
C VAL A 47 -3.93 -10.04 -3.27
N PRO A 48 -2.96 -10.57 -2.48
CA PRO A 48 -3.01 -10.48 -1.02
C PRO A 48 -3.05 -9.06 -0.47
N GLY A 49 -2.57 -8.06 -1.23
CA GLY A 49 -2.56 -6.66 -0.81
C GLY A 49 -3.95 -6.11 -0.47
N GLY A 50 -5.00 -6.61 -1.12
CA GLY A 50 -6.39 -6.20 -0.86
C GLY A 50 -6.98 -6.77 0.44
N CYS A 51 -6.31 -7.74 1.07
CA CYS A 51 -6.78 -8.39 2.30
C CYS A 51 -6.11 -7.83 3.57
N ILE A 52 -5.17 -6.90 3.43
CA ILE A 52 -4.40 -6.34 4.54
C ILE A 52 -5.23 -5.24 5.21
N THR A 53 -5.43 -5.36 6.52
CA THR A 53 -6.02 -4.29 7.33
C THR A 53 -4.90 -3.51 8.01
N LEU A 54 -4.71 -2.26 7.61
CA LEU A 54 -3.74 -1.35 8.21
C LEU A 54 -4.33 -0.67 9.44
N SER A 55 -3.50 -0.36 10.44
CA SER A 55 -3.90 0.49 11.56
C SER A 55 -4.04 1.95 11.11
N ASP A 56 -4.91 2.71 11.80
CA ASP A 56 -5.10 4.13 11.54
C ASP A 56 -3.78 4.93 11.68
N GLU A 57 -2.92 4.56 12.63
CA GLU A 57 -1.60 5.16 12.81
C GLU A 57 -0.69 4.98 11.59
N ASP A 58 -0.65 3.77 11.02
CA ASP A 58 0.20 3.50 9.85
C ASP A 58 -0.35 4.21 8.61
N VAL A 59 -1.68 4.24 8.45
CA VAL A 59 -2.35 4.98 7.37
C VAL A 59 -2.02 6.47 7.46
N GLN A 60 -2.16 7.08 8.65
CA GLN A 60 -1.84 8.48 8.87
C GLN A 60 -0.37 8.79 8.58
N PHE A 61 0.55 7.98 9.11
CA PHE A 61 1.97 8.13 8.84
C PHE A 61 2.28 8.10 7.34
N MET A 62 1.75 7.12 6.61
CA MET A 62 1.99 6.99 5.17
C MET A 62 1.42 8.19 4.40
N GLN A 63 0.21 8.64 4.73
CA GLN A 63 -0.41 9.82 4.12
C GLN A 63 0.41 11.09 4.37
N GLU A 64 0.93 11.30 5.59
CA GLU A 64 1.79 12.45 5.90
C GLU A 64 3.06 12.47 5.05
N LYS A 65 3.73 11.32 4.90
CA LYS A 65 4.94 11.23 4.06
C LYS A 65 4.65 11.49 2.59
N ILE A 66 3.54 10.98 2.07
CA ILE A 66 3.10 11.24 0.69
C ILE A 66 2.80 12.73 0.50
N ASN A 67 2.01 13.32 1.40
CA ASN A 67 1.65 14.75 1.34
C ASN A 67 2.88 15.66 1.47
N GLY A 68 3.87 15.29 2.27
CA GLY A 68 5.14 15.99 2.36
C GLY A 68 5.94 15.93 1.06
N TYR A 69 5.86 14.82 0.32
CA TYR A 69 6.52 14.67 -0.98
C TYR A 69 5.81 15.45 -2.09
N LEU A 70 4.47 15.52 -2.08
CA LEU A 70 3.68 16.23 -3.09
C LEU A 70 3.72 17.76 -2.97
N LYS A 71 4.11 18.28 -1.80
CA LYS A 71 4.24 19.72 -1.54
C LYS A 71 5.66 20.27 -1.81
N ALA A 72 6.60 19.40 -2.15
CA ALA A 72 7.99 19.73 -2.49
C ALA A 72 8.15 19.80 -4.01
#